data_AF-A0A7K7KQE9-F1
#
_entry.id   AF-A0A7K7KQE9-F1
#
_cell.length_a   1.000
_cell.length_b   1.000
_cell.length_c   1.000
_cell.angle_alpha   90.00
_cell.angle_beta   90.00
_cell.angle_gamma   90.00
#
_symmetry.space_group_name_H-M   'P 1'
#
loop_
_entity.id
_entity.type
_entity.pdbx_description
1 polymer ?
#
loop_
_entity_poly.entity_id
_entity_poly.type
_entity_poly.pdbx_seq_one_letter_code
_entity_poly.pdbx_strand_id
1 'polypeptide(L)'
;HGAGQEKAALRDGQGTEAARLLQGREEEEERLRGAPGTEAEGPRGVGTQVEKGKAVELKEQLSERFDALRREHEETLQELRRAHEQEKLLLAETHHRSQEALQETVEALRAQLKSFQERMKRVEESLLSRDYKKHIEEHGSPSPFWEQELESLHFVIEMKNEHIHGLDKKLLNLETVAERNLLLEEKLKTLQQENEDLQARTQNHLVMTRQLSEELLAARGALEKEAQLREQARREKEELLYRVLNGGDGSPFPIAAGDVPLIAT
;
A
#
# COMPACT_ATOMS: atom_id res chain seq x y z
N HIS A 1 -15.79 -2.67 13.64
CA HIS A 1 -14.92 -2.41 14.81
C HIS A 1 -13.41 -2.39 14.52
N GLY A 2 -12.90 -2.76 13.33
CA GLY A 2 -11.44 -2.84 13.08
C GLY A 2 -10.71 -1.51 12.81
N ALA A 3 -11.31 -0.55 12.09
CA ALA A 3 -10.62 0.66 11.65
C ALA A 3 -10.23 1.65 12.77
N GLY A 4 -10.86 1.54 13.94
CA GLY A 4 -10.54 2.37 15.12
C GLY A 4 -9.31 1.90 15.89
N GLN A 5 -9.01 0.59 15.86
CA GLN A 5 -7.88 0.01 16.59
C GLN A 5 -6.54 0.25 15.87
N GLU A 6 -6.55 0.23 14.54
CA GLU A 6 -5.36 0.47 13.72
C GLU A 6 -4.89 1.93 13.79
N LYS A 7 -5.83 2.89 13.81
CA LYS A 7 -5.52 4.32 14.04
C LYS A 7 -5.01 4.61 15.46
N ALA A 8 -5.47 3.87 16.46
CA ALA A 8 -4.97 4.00 17.83
C ALA A 8 -3.52 3.48 17.94
N ALA A 9 -3.25 2.31 17.37
CA ALA A 9 -1.92 1.71 17.36
C ALA A 9 -0.86 2.57 16.63
N LEU A 10 -1.24 3.19 15.51
CA LEU A 10 -0.35 4.10 14.76
C LEU A 10 -0.03 5.38 15.56
N ARG A 11 -1.00 5.91 16.32
CA ARG A 11 -0.82 7.11 17.15
C ARG A 11 0.07 6.84 18.36
N ASP A 12 -0.06 5.66 18.98
CA ASP A 12 0.78 5.25 20.11
C ASP A 12 2.22 4.92 19.66
N GLY A 13 2.39 4.33 18.47
CA GLY A 13 3.70 4.12 17.85
C GLY A 13 4.45 5.43 17.57
N GLN A 14 3.76 6.43 17.02
CA GLN A 14 4.35 7.75 16.76
C GLN A 14 4.71 8.52 18.04
N GLY A 15 3.92 8.37 19.10
CA GLY A 15 4.21 8.97 20.41
C GLY A 15 5.45 8.36 21.08
N THR A 16 5.66 7.05 20.93
CA THR A 16 6.81 6.34 21.52
C THR A 16 8.13 6.62 20.79
N GLU A 17 8.10 6.77 19.46
CA GLU A 17 9.27 7.20 18.69
C GLU A 17 9.68 8.64 19.01
N ALA A 18 8.71 9.55 19.16
CA ALA A 18 8.97 10.93 19.55
C ALA A 18 9.58 11.04 20.96
N ALA A 19 9.12 10.22 21.92
CA ALA A 19 9.68 10.17 23.27
C ALA A 19 11.14 9.66 23.29
N ARG A 20 11.47 8.67 22.45
CA ARG A 20 12.84 8.15 22.32
C ARG A 20 13.80 9.16 21.72
N LEU A 21 13.35 9.94 20.75
CA LEU A 21 14.16 11.00 20.12
C LEU A 21 14.41 12.17 21.09
N LEU A 22 13.45 12.51 21.94
CA LEU A 22 13.62 13.51 22.99
C LEU A 22 14.60 13.04 24.07
N GLN A 23 14.47 11.79 24.53
CA GLN A 23 15.37 11.21 25.53
C GLN A 23 16.81 11.10 25.02
N GLY A 24 17.02 10.65 23.77
CA GLY A 24 18.36 10.59 23.18
C GLY A 24 19.01 11.97 23.03
N ARG A 25 18.21 13.02 22.81
CA ARG A 25 18.68 14.40 22.73
C ARG A 25 19.06 14.97 24.10
N GLU A 26 18.30 14.67 25.15
CA GLU A 26 18.63 15.06 26.54
C GLU A 26 19.92 14.37 27.03
N GLU A 27 20.10 13.09 26.72
CA GLU A 27 21.34 12.34 27.03
C GLU A 27 22.56 12.88 26.26
N GLU A 28 22.38 13.32 25.02
CA GLU A 28 23.44 13.96 24.23
C GLU A 28 23.81 15.35 24.77
N GLU A 29 22.82 16.10 25.28
CA GLU A 29 23.01 17.41 25.92
C GLU A 29 23.72 17.29 27.29
N GLU A 30 23.43 16.26 28.09
CA GLU A 30 24.16 15.97 29.33
C GLU A 30 25.61 15.53 29.07
N ARG A 31 25.86 14.74 28.01
CA ARG A 31 27.23 14.35 27.62
C ARG A 31 28.08 15.55 27.19
N LEU A 32 27.46 16.55 26.57
CA LEU A 32 28.14 17.80 26.19
C LEU A 32 28.37 18.74 27.39
N ARG A 33 27.56 18.64 28.45
CA ARG A 33 27.71 19.41 29.69
C ARG A 33 28.82 18.86 30.62
N GLY A 34 29.18 17.58 30.49
CA GLY A 34 30.16 16.90 31.36
C GLY A 34 31.64 16.97 30.94
N ALA A 35 31.98 17.62 29.82
CA ALA A 35 33.37 17.69 29.36
C ALA A 35 34.18 18.77 30.13
N PRO A 36 35.28 18.41 30.83
CA PRO A 36 36.10 19.40 31.53
C PRO A 36 36.98 20.14 30.51
N GLY A 37 36.65 21.41 30.26
CA GLY A 37 37.46 22.32 29.47
C GLY A 37 38.62 22.87 30.30
N THR A 38 39.84 22.51 29.91
CA THR A 38 41.10 23.04 30.41
C THR A 38 41.18 24.55 30.16
N GLU A 39 41.38 25.32 31.22
CA GLU A 39 41.56 26.77 31.18
C GLU A 39 42.89 27.13 30.51
N ALA A 40 42.84 28.00 29.50
CA ALA A 40 43.97 28.80 29.04
C ALA A 40 43.44 30.20 28.70
N GLU A 41 43.77 31.16 29.58
CA GLU A 41 43.40 32.57 29.47
C GLU A 41 44.09 33.27 28.29
N GLY A 42 43.35 34.13 27.59
CA GLY A 42 43.85 35.12 26.63
C GLY A 42 42.77 36.15 26.25
N PRO A 43 43.09 37.44 26.11
CA PRO A 43 42.08 38.51 26.10
C PRO A 43 41.44 38.71 24.71
N ARG A 44 40.15 38.36 24.59
CA ARG A 44 39.25 38.74 23.46
C ARG A 44 37.90 39.28 23.95
N GLY A 45 37.89 40.15 24.96
CA GLY A 45 36.66 40.52 25.68
C GLY A 45 35.56 41.21 24.84
N VAL A 46 35.92 42.12 23.93
CA VAL A 46 34.93 43.03 23.29
C VAL A 46 34.28 42.43 22.04
N GLY A 47 35.05 41.76 21.17
CA GLY A 47 34.49 41.09 19.99
C GLY A 47 33.53 39.97 20.39
N THR A 48 33.84 39.24 21.46
CA THR A 48 33.02 38.11 21.94
C THR A 48 31.69 38.57 22.55
N GLN A 49 31.59 39.79 23.08
CA GLN A 49 30.35 40.30 23.69
C GLN A 49 29.37 40.82 22.63
N VAL A 50 29.87 41.49 21.58
CA VAL A 50 29.07 41.92 20.42
C VAL A 50 28.61 40.72 19.58
N GLU A 51 29.48 39.74 19.38
CA GLU A 51 29.15 38.47 18.71
C GLU A 51 28.09 37.68 19.50
N LYS A 52 28.20 37.63 20.84
CA LYS A 52 27.16 37.03 21.70
C LYS A 52 25.83 37.77 21.63
N GLY A 53 25.84 39.11 21.60
CA GLY A 53 24.62 39.92 21.42
C GLY A 53 23.92 39.61 20.09
N LYS A 54 24.67 39.62 18.99
CA LYS A 54 24.15 39.25 17.65
C LYS A 54 23.64 37.81 17.60
N ALA A 55 24.30 36.88 18.29
CA ALA A 55 23.85 35.48 18.36
C ALA A 55 22.54 35.33 19.14
N VAL A 56 22.33 36.12 20.20
CA VAL A 56 21.07 36.16 20.95
C VAL A 56 19.96 36.76 20.11
N GLU A 57 20.21 37.90 19.44
CA GLU A 57 19.24 38.52 18.53
C GLU A 57 18.87 37.59 17.36
N LEU A 58 19.82 36.88 16.75
CA LEU A 58 19.55 35.88 15.72
C LEU A 58 18.72 34.72 16.26
N LYS A 59 18.97 34.29 17.50
CA LYS A 59 18.21 33.22 18.14
C LYS A 59 16.77 33.66 18.46
N GLU A 60 16.59 34.90 18.91
CA GLU A 60 15.26 35.50 19.12
C GLU A 60 14.51 35.64 17.80
N GLN A 61 15.14 36.17 16.75
CA GLN A 61 14.54 36.26 15.42
C GLN A 61 14.16 34.89 14.85
N LEU A 62 15.00 33.86 15.06
CA LEU A 62 14.67 32.50 14.67
C LEU A 62 13.48 31.97 15.48
N SER A 63 13.44 32.22 16.79
CA SER A 63 12.31 31.83 17.66
C SER A 63 11.01 32.50 17.22
N GLU A 64 11.04 33.81 16.97
CA GLU A 64 9.87 34.56 16.49
C GLU A 64 9.36 34.04 15.15
N ARG A 65 10.27 33.72 14.22
CA ARG A 65 9.93 33.10 12.93
C ARG A 65 9.32 31.71 13.10
N PHE A 66 9.86 30.90 14.01
CA PHE A 66 9.29 29.59 14.35
C PHE A 66 7.89 29.71 14.94
N ASP A 67 7.68 30.67 15.83
CA ASP A 67 6.37 30.90 16.45
C ASP A 67 5.36 31.47 15.46
N ALA A 68 5.77 32.36 14.54
CA ALA A 68 4.94 32.84 13.45
C ALA A 68 4.50 31.69 12.54
N LEU A 69 5.46 30.85 12.11
CA LEU A 69 5.18 29.69 11.27
C LEU A 69 4.26 28.67 11.97
N ARG A 70 4.40 28.47 13.29
CA ARG A 70 3.50 27.64 14.08
C ARG A 70 2.08 28.19 14.11
N ARG A 71 1.91 29.50 14.32
CA ARG A 71 0.59 30.15 14.30
C ARG A 71 -0.08 30.01 12.94
N GLU A 72 0.64 30.28 11.85
CA GLU A 72 0.11 30.09 10.49
C GLU A 72 -0.29 28.62 10.23
N HIS A 73 0.52 27.67 10.69
CA HIS A 73 0.19 26.25 10.58
C HIS A 73 -1.06 25.88 11.40
N GLU A 74 -1.21 26.41 12.60
CA GLU A 74 -2.38 26.19 13.43
C GLU A 74 -3.64 26.83 12.83
N GLU A 75 -3.53 28.04 12.27
CA GLU A 75 -4.62 28.74 11.59
C GLU A 75 -5.08 27.97 10.36
N THR A 76 -4.15 27.58 9.48
CA THR A 76 -4.47 26.76 8.29
C THR A 76 -5.11 25.41 8.66
N LEU A 77 -4.63 24.76 9.74
CA LEU A 77 -5.27 23.53 10.25
C LEU A 77 -6.68 23.79 10.78
N GLN A 78 -6.92 24.90 11.47
CA GLN A 78 -8.25 25.26 11.95
C GLN A 78 -9.21 25.58 10.80
N GLU A 79 -8.75 26.31 9.79
CA GLU A 79 -9.53 26.60 8.58
C GLU A 79 -9.87 25.33 7.82
N LEU A 80 -8.90 24.42 7.64
CA LEU A 80 -9.12 23.13 7.01
C LEU A 80 -10.15 22.29 7.78
N ARG A 81 -10.10 22.29 9.12
CA ARG A 81 -11.09 21.59 9.96
C ARG A 81 -12.48 22.19 9.78
N ARG A 82 -12.61 23.53 9.80
CA ARG A 82 -13.90 24.22 9.59
C ARG A 82 -14.47 23.93 8.20
N ALA A 83 -13.64 23.97 7.15
CA ALA A 83 -14.05 23.65 5.79
C ALA A 83 -14.54 22.20 5.68
N HIS A 84 -13.82 21.25 6.29
CA HIS A 84 -14.23 19.83 6.32
C HIS A 84 -15.55 19.60 7.08
N GLU A 85 -15.75 20.29 8.21
CA GLU A 85 -17.00 20.22 8.95
C GLU A 85 -18.17 20.80 8.15
N GLN A 86 -17.96 21.93 7.47
CA GLN A 86 -18.96 22.54 6.59
C GLN A 86 -19.30 21.61 5.41
N GLU A 87 -18.29 21.04 4.74
CA GLU A 87 -18.50 20.11 3.63
C GLU A 87 -19.28 18.87 4.08
N LYS A 88 -18.95 18.31 5.25
CA LYS A 88 -19.70 17.19 5.85
C LYS A 88 -21.17 17.55 6.10
N LEU A 89 -21.44 18.73 6.63
CA LEU A 89 -22.81 19.19 6.89
C LEU A 89 -23.59 19.36 5.58
N LEU A 90 -23.00 20.03 4.59
CA LEU A 90 -23.61 20.19 3.27
C LEU A 90 -23.88 18.85 2.59
N LEU A 91 -22.91 17.93 2.65
CA LEU A 91 -23.08 16.59 2.10
C LEU A 91 -24.24 15.85 2.80
N ALA A 92 -24.30 15.90 4.14
CA ALA A 92 -25.39 15.30 4.89
C ALA A 92 -26.76 15.90 4.54
N GLU A 93 -26.86 17.23 4.42
CA GLU A 93 -28.08 17.91 3.99
C GLU A 93 -28.51 17.52 2.58
N THR A 94 -27.58 17.52 1.62
CA THR A 94 -27.89 17.12 0.24
C THR A 94 -28.33 15.67 0.14
N HIS A 95 -27.67 14.77 0.89
CA HIS A 95 -28.06 13.38 0.97
C HIS A 95 -29.47 13.26 1.55
N HIS A 96 -29.75 13.92 2.67
CA HIS A 96 -31.06 13.89 3.31
C HIS A 96 -32.16 14.42 2.39
N ARG A 97 -31.96 15.56 1.73
CA ARG A 97 -32.91 16.11 0.75
C ARG A 97 -33.14 15.16 -0.43
N SER A 98 -32.07 14.55 -0.95
CA SER A 98 -32.20 13.57 -2.04
C SER A 98 -32.97 12.32 -1.60
N GLN A 99 -32.77 11.88 -0.35
CA GLN A 99 -33.47 10.74 0.24
C GLN A 99 -34.96 11.05 0.43
N GLU A 100 -35.30 12.22 0.94
CA GLU A 100 -36.69 12.67 1.12
C GLU A 100 -37.41 12.77 -0.23
N ALA A 101 -36.80 13.40 -1.23
CA ALA A 101 -37.37 13.48 -2.57
C ALA A 101 -37.60 12.09 -3.18
N LEU A 102 -36.67 11.16 -3.00
CA LEU A 102 -36.86 9.77 -3.43
C LEU A 102 -37.99 9.09 -2.66
N GLN A 103 -38.09 9.30 -1.34
CA GLN A 103 -39.19 8.76 -0.54
C GLN A 103 -40.55 9.28 -1.02
N GLU A 104 -40.69 10.58 -1.27
CA GLU A 104 -41.91 11.18 -1.82
C GLU A 104 -42.28 10.57 -3.17
N THR A 105 -41.31 10.38 -4.08
CA THR A 105 -41.60 9.73 -5.38
C THR A 105 -42.04 8.28 -5.22
N VAL A 106 -41.42 7.53 -4.29
CA VAL A 106 -41.82 6.15 -3.98
C VAL A 106 -43.23 6.10 -3.42
N GLU A 107 -43.60 7.02 -2.53
CA GLU A 107 -44.95 7.10 -1.97
C GLU A 107 -46.00 7.48 -3.01
N ALA A 108 -45.69 8.44 -3.89
CA ALA A 108 -46.56 8.81 -5.00
C ALA A 108 -46.79 7.63 -5.96
N LEU A 109 -45.73 6.92 -6.33
CA LEU A 109 -45.82 5.72 -7.17
C LEU A 109 -46.60 4.59 -6.48
N ARG A 110 -46.40 4.39 -5.17
CA ARG A 110 -47.18 3.41 -4.39
C ARG A 110 -48.66 3.78 -4.36
N ALA A 111 -49.01 5.05 -4.22
CA ALA A 111 -50.39 5.51 -4.25
C ALA A 111 -51.02 5.31 -5.64
N GLN A 112 -50.28 5.62 -6.71
CA GLN A 112 -50.71 5.36 -8.09
C GLN A 112 -50.95 3.87 -8.33
N LEU A 113 -50.01 3.01 -7.91
CA LEU A 113 -50.12 1.56 -8.01
C LEU A 113 -51.38 1.06 -7.28
N LYS A 114 -51.61 1.48 -6.03
CA LYS A 114 -52.82 1.13 -5.27
C LYS A 114 -54.09 1.56 -6.01
N SER A 115 -54.14 2.79 -6.51
CA SER A 115 -55.30 3.28 -7.24
C SER A 115 -55.58 2.49 -8.52
N PHE A 116 -54.52 2.09 -9.23
CA PHE A 116 -54.63 1.27 -10.43
C PHE A 116 -55.11 -0.15 -10.09
N GLN A 117 -54.56 -0.76 -9.05
CA GLN A 117 -55.01 -2.06 -8.53
C GLN A 117 -56.49 -2.03 -8.12
N GLU A 118 -56.93 -1.00 -7.42
CA GLU A 118 -58.35 -0.85 -7.04
C GLU A 118 -59.26 -0.66 -8.26
N ARG A 119 -58.80 0.04 -9.30
CA ARG A 119 -59.55 0.17 -10.55
C ARG A 119 -59.63 -1.15 -11.30
N MET A 120 -58.52 -1.88 -11.40
CA MET A 120 -58.51 -3.22 -11.99
C MET A 120 -59.46 -4.14 -11.25
N LYS A 121 -59.37 -4.23 -9.91
CA LYS A 121 -60.29 -5.02 -9.10
C LYS A 121 -61.75 -4.66 -9.35
N ARG A 122 -62.09 -3.36 -9.38
CA ARG A 122 -63.46 -2.91 -9.68
C ARG A 122 -63.92 -3.30 -11.08
N VAL A 123 -63.04 -3.21 -12.09
CA VAL A 123 -63.36 -3.64 -13.45
C VAL A 123 -63.52 -5.15 -13.52
N GLU A 124 -62.64 -5.92 -12.90
CA GLU A 124 -62.74 -7.37 -12.79
C GLU A 124 -64.03 -7.79 -12.10
N GLU A 125 -64.32 -7.27 -10.91
CA GLU A 125 -65.55 -7.53 -10.17
C GLU A 125 -66.79 -7.12 -10.97
N SER A 126 -66.76 -5.97 -11.65
CA SER A 126 -67.89 -5.49 -12.47
C SER A 126 -68.10 -6.35 -13.72
N LEU A 127 -67.02 -6.75 -14.39
CA LEU A 127 -67.07 -7.58 -15.59
C LEU A 127 -67.53 -8.98 -15.20
N LEU A 128 -66.92 -9.59 -14.19
CA LEU A 128 -67.25 -10.90 -13.67
C LEU A 128 -68.70 -10.92 -13.17
N SER A 129 -69.14 -9.93 -12.38
CA SER A 129 -70.52 -9.87 -11.89
C SER A 129 -71.54 -9.68 -13.02
N ARG A 130 -71.24 -8.85 -14.02
CA ARG A 130 -72.12 -8.63 -15.18
C ARG A 130 -72.20 -9.87 -16.05
N ASP A 131 -71.05 -10.47 -16.37
CA ASP A 131 -70.98 -11.62 -17.25
C ASP A 131 -71.55 -12.86 -16.55
N TYR A 132 -71.36 -13.02 -15.23
CA TYR A 132 -72.00 -14.08 -14.45
C TYR A 132 -73.52 -13.93 -14.38
N LYS A 133 -74.04 -12.70 -14.18
CA LYS A 133 -75.49 -12.43 -14.24
C LYS A 133 -76.07 -12.72 -15.63
N LYS A 134 -75.42 -12.22 -16.70
CA LYS A 134 -75.84 -12.50 -18.08
C LYS A 134 -75.81 -13.99 -18.38
N HIS A 135 -74.76 -14.69 -17.95
CA HIS A 135 -74.62 -16.12 -18.18
C HIS A 135 -75.73 -16.92 -17.47
N ILE A 136 -76.10 -16.54 -16.25
CA ILE A 136 -77.24 -17.15 -15.53
C ILE A 136 -78.57 -16.85 -16.24
N GLU A 137 -78.75 -15.63 -16.77
CA GLU A 137 -79.94 -15.24 -17.52
C GLU A 137 -80.05 -15.96 -18.87
N GLU A 138 -78.94 -16.15 -19.59
CA GLU A 138 -78.88 -16.74 -20.92
C GLU A 138 -78.86 -18.28 -20.90
N HIS A 139 -78.24 -18.89 -19.90
CA HIS A 139 -77.96 -20.33 -19.86
C HIS A 139 -78.48 -21.05 -18.60
N GLY A 140 -79.05 -20.32 -17.63
CA GLY A 140 -79.45 -20.87 -16.34
C GLY A 140 -78.28 -20.99 -15.35
N SER A 141 -78.55 -21.46 -14.12
CA SER A 141 -77.48 -21.65 -13.14
C SER A 141 -76.43 -22.64 -13.66
N PRO A 142 -75.12 -22.44 -13.37
CA PRO A 142 -74.08 -23.37 -13.79
C PRO A 142 -74.45 -24.81 -13.42
N SER A 143 -74.42 -25.70 -14.41
CA SER A 143 -74.62 -27.13 -14.18
C SER A 143 -73.49 -27.66 -13.28
N PRO A 144 -73.76 -28.64 -12.39
CA PRO A 144 -72.73 -29.29 -11.56
C PRO A 144 -71.50 -29.77 -12.33
N PHE A 145 -71.63 -30.02 -13.64
CA PHE A 145 -70.52 -30.31 -14.54
C PHE A 145 -69.43 -29.23 -14.54
N TRP A 146 -69.80 -27.94 -14.60
CA TRP A 146 -68.84 -26.84 -14.66
C TRP A 146 -68.15 -26.59 -13.32
N GLU A 147 -68.85 -26.85 -12.21
CA GLU A 147 -68.26 -26.81 -10.86
C GLU A 147 -67.16 -27.88 -10.74
N GLN A 148 -67.45 -29.09 -11.20
CA GLN A 148 -66.48 -30.18 -11.22
C GLN A 148 -65.28 -29.90 -12.13
N GLU A 149 -65.51 -29.32 -13.32
CA GLU A 149 -64.42 -28.94 -14.22
C GLU A 149 -63.53 -27.84 -13.62
N LEU A 150 -64.12 -26.85 -12.94
CA LEU A 150 -63.39 -25.81 -12.23
C LEU A 150 -62.54 -26.38 -11.09
N GLU A 151 -63.07 -27.32 -10.32
CA GLU A 151 -62.32 -28.03 -9.27
C GLU A 151 -61.15 -28.83 -9.86
N SER A 152 -61.36 -29.52 -10.99
CA SER A 152 -60.30 -30.27 -11.68
C SER A 152 -59.17 -29.36 -12.17
N LEU A 153 -59.53 -28.24 -12.81
CA LEU A 153 -58.56 -27.25 -13.29
C LEU A 153 -57.80 -26.60 -12.13
N HIS A 154 -58.48 -26.31 -11.02
CA HIS A 154 -57.84 -25.77 -9.81
C HIS A 154 -56.75 -26.72 -9.31
N PHE A 155 -57.06 -28.01 -9.19
CA PHE A 155 -56.09 -29.03 -8.76
C PHE A 155 -54.87 -29.10 -9.70
N VAL A 156 -55.09 -29.07 -11.02
CA VAL A 156 -53.99 -29.08 -12.00
C VAL A 156 -53.11 -27.82 -11.87
N ILE A 157 -53.72 -26.65 -11.62
CA ILE A 157 -52.99 -25.40 -11.40
C ILE A 157 -52.15 -25.50 -10.12
N GLU A 158 -52.72 -25.99 -9.02
CA GLU A 158 -52.00 -26.20 -7.76
C GLU A 158 -50.79 -27.13 -7.95
N MET A 159 -50.97 -28.26 -8.64
CA MET A 159 -49.87 -29.17 -8.95
C MET A 159 -48.79 -28.51 -9.82
N LYS A 160 -49.18 -27.71 -10.82
CA LYS A 160 -48.21 -26.98 -11.66
C LYS A 160 -47.47 -25.91 -10.87
N ASN A 161 -48.14 -25.21 -9.95
CA ASN A 161 -47.52 -24.22 -9.08
C ASN A 161 -46.49 -24.86 -8.14
N GLU A 162 -46.83 -25.99 -7.51
CA GLU A 162 -45.88 -26.72 -6.66
C GLU A 162 -44.67 -27.21 -7.48
N HIS A 163 -44.89 -27.66 -8.72
CA HIS A 163 -43.79 -28.02 -9.61
C HIS A 163 -42.87 -26.82 -9.93
N ILE A 164 -43.44 -25.65 -10.23
CA ILE A 164 -42.69 -24.41 -10.46
C ILE A 164 -41.87 -24.04 -9.22
N HIS A 165 -42.46 -24.07 -8.02
CA HIS A 165 -41.74 -23.81 -6.77
C HIS A 165 -40.58 -24.80 -6.55
N GLY A 166 -40.75 -26.06 -6.96
CA GLY A 166 -39.68 -27.05 -6.97
C GLY A 166 -38.53 -26.70 -7.92
N LEU A 167 -38.84 -26.15 -9.09
CA LEU A 167 -37.83 -25.66 -10.05
C LEU A 167 -37.14 -24.41 -9.55
N ASP A 168 -37.85 -23.46 -8.95
CA ASP A 168 -37.28 -22.23 -8.38
C ASP A 168 -36.24 -22.54 -7.30
N LYS A 169 -36.53 -23.50 -6.41
CA LYS A 169 -35.56 -23.96 -5.39
C LYS A 169 -34.30 -24.56 -6.02
N LYS A 170 -34.44 -25.31 -7.10
CA LYS A 170 -33.30 -25.88 -7.83
C LYS A 170 -32.49 -24.80 -8.53
N LEU A 171 -33.17 -23.81 -9.12
CA LEU A 171 -32.52 -22.67 -9.77
C LEU A 171 -31.67 -21.89 -8.76
N LEU A 172 -32.23 -21.54 -7.60
CA LEU A 172 -31.51 -20.82 -6.54
C LEU A 172 -30.26 -21.59 -6.07
N ASN A 173 -30.37 -22.91 -5.91
CA ASN A 173 -29.23 -23.75 -5.55
C ASN A 173 -28.15 -23.73 -6.63
N LEU A 174 -28.53 -23.79 -7.91
CA LEU A 174 -27.59 -23.71 -9.04
C LEU A 174 -26.91 -22.34 -9.12
N GLU A 175 -27.65 -21.25 -8.91
CA GLU A 175 -27.10 -19.89 -8.84
C GLU A 175 -26.05 -19.78 -7.73
N THR A 176 -26.38 -20.30 -6.53
CA THR A 176 -25.44 -20.29 -5.39
C THR A 176 -24.17 -21.11 -5.68
N VAL A 177 -24.28 -22.23 -6.41
CA VAL A 177 -23.11 -23.03 -6.82
C VAL A 177 -22.30 -22.30 -7.89
N ALA A 178 -22.96 -21.63 -8.84
CA ALA A 178 -22.27 -20.83 -9.86
C ALA A 178 -21.47 -19.69 -9.24
N GLU A 179 -22.01 -18.98 -8.25
CA GLU A 179 -21.29 -17.95 -7.50
C GLU A 179 -20.04 -18.50 -6.80
N ARG A 180 -20.16 -19.67 -6.15
CA ARG A 180 -19.01 -20.32 -5.50
C ARG A 180 -17.95 -20.73 -6.51
N ASN A 181 -18.34 -21.23 -7.68
CA ASN A 181 -17.42 -21.59 -8.74
C ASN A 181 -16.65 -20.37 -9.24
N LEU A 182 -17.33 -19.22 -9.43
CA LEU A 182 -16.68 -17.98 -9.81
C LEU A 182 -15.59 -17.56 -8.81
N LEU A 183 -15.90 -17.62 -7.51
CA LEU A 183 -14.93 -17.30 -6.44
C LEU A 183 -13.74 -18.27 -6.43
N LEU A 184 -13.97 -19.55 -6.74
CA LEU A 184 -12.90 -20.54 -6.84
C LEU A 184 -12.03 -20.31 -8.07
N GLU A 185 -12.62 -19.92 -9.20
CA GLU A 185 -11.88 -19.55 -10.42
C GLU A 185 -10.99 -18.32 -10.19
N GLU A 186 -11.48 -17.31 -9.47
CA GLU A 186 -10.68 -16.14 -9.08
C GLU A 186 -9.49 -16.55 -8.19
N LYS A 187 -9.73 -17.37 -7.16
CA LYS A 187 -8.66 -17.90 -6.30
C LYS A 187 -7.65 -18.75 -7.08
N LEU A 188 -8.11 -19.52 -8.06
CA LEU A 188 -7.24 -20.32 -8.91
C LEU A 188 -6.34 -19.40 -9.75
N LYS A 189 -6.88 -18.32 -10.32
CA LYS A 189 -6.10 -17.33 -11.06
C LYS A 189 -5.06 -16.63 -10.19
N THR A 190 -5.42 -16.22 -8.97
CA THR A 190 -4.45 -15.59 -8.05
C THR A 190 -3.33 -16.55 -7.68
N LEU A 191 -3.66 -17.81 -7.36
CA LEU A 191 -2.65 -18.82 -7.03
C LEU A 191 -1.76 -19.16 -8.24
N GLN A 192 -2.31 -19.17 -9.45
CA GLN A 192 -1.51 -19.34 -10.67
C GLN A 192 -0.52 -18.18 -10.85
N GLN A 193 -0.98 -16.95 -10.69
CA GLN A 193 -0.12 -15.77 -10.80
C GLN A 193 1.00 -15.77 -9.74
N GLU A 194 0.69 -16.12 -8.49
CA GLU A 194 1.68 -16.26 -7.41
C GLU A 194 2.70 -17.35 -7.73
N ASN A 195 2.27 -18.48 -8.30
CA ASN A 195 3.17 -19.56 -8.70
C ASN A 195 4.13 -19.12 -9.81
N GLU A 196 3.63 -18.43 -10.84
CA GLU A 196 4.43 -17.88 -11.93
C GLU A 196 5.47 -16.88 -11.41
N ASP A 197 5.09 -16.00 -10.49
CA ASP A 197 6.02 -15.05 -9.86
C ASP A 197 7.11 -15.77 -9.05
N LEU A 198 6.73 -16.78 -8.25
CA LEU A 198 7.70 -17.60 -7.50
C LEU A 198 8.66 -18.36 -8.44
N GLN A 199 8.16 -18.89 -9.56
CA GLN A 199 9.00 -19.53 -10.57
C GLN A 199 9.99 -18.54 -11.18
N ALA A 200 9.54 -17.33 -11.54
CA ALA A 200 10.39 -16.28 -12.07
C ALA A 200 11.48 -15.87 -11.07
N ARG A 201 11.12 -15.69 -9.79
CA ARG A 201 12.09 -15.41 -8.71
C ARG A 201 13.10 -16.53 -8.55
N THR A 202 12.64 -17.78 -8.57
CA THR A 202 13.51 -18.96 -8.46
C THR A 202 14.52 -19.01 -9.61
N GLN A 203 14.05 -18.74 -10.84
CA GLN A 203 14.92 -18.70 -12.01
C GLN A 203 15.98 -17.58 -11.91
N ASN A 204 15.61 -16.40 -11.43
CA ASN A 204 16.56 -15.30 -11.20
C ASN A 204 17.62 -15.67 -10.15
N HIS A 205 17.20 -16.28 -9.03
CA HIS A 205 18.14 -16.74 -8.00
C HIS A 205 19.08 -17.83 -8.53
N LEU A 206 18.59 -18.71 -9.41
CA LEU A 206 19.40 -19.76 -10.02
C LEU A 206 20.45 -19.17 -10.97
N VAL A 207 20.10 -18.14 -11.75
CA VAL A 207 21.06 -17.40 -12.60
C VAL A 207 22.12 -16.70 -11.74
N MET A 208 21.70 -15.98 -10.69
CA MET A 208 22.62 -15.31 -9.76
C MET A 208 23.57 -16.30 -9.08
N THR A 209 23.07 -17.45 -8.63
CA THR A 209 23.88 -18.49 -7.99
C THR A 209 24.92 -19.05 -8.95
N ARG A 210 24.56 -19.26 -10.23
CA ARG A 210 25.51 -19.67 -11.27
C ARG A 210 26.59 -18.62 -11.49
N GLN A 211 26.21 -17.34 -11.63
CA GLN A 211 27.17 -16.24 -11.80
C GLN A 211 28.15 -16.14 -10.63
N LEU A 212 27.66 -16.18 -9.39
CA LEU A 212 28.52 -16.17 -8.20
C LEU A 212 29.45 -17.39 -8.15
N SER A 213 29.00 -18.56 -8.60
CA SER A 213 29.84 -19.75 -8.66
C SER A 213 30.96 -19.63 -9.72
N GLU A 214 30.67 -19.00 -10.85
CA GLU A 214 31.66 -18.71 -11.90
C GLU A 214 32.68 -17.68 -11.43
N GLU A 215 32.24 -16.61 -10.76
CA GLU A 215 33.12 -15.60 -10.15
C GLU A 215 34.02 -16.20 -9.06
N LEU A 216 33.47 -17.08 -8.20
CA LEU A 216 34.25 -17.79 -7.20
C LEU A 216 35.31 -18.70 -7.83
N LEU A 217 34.98 -19.39 -8.92
CA LEU A 217 35.93 -20.23 -9.66
C LEU A 217 37.04 -19.37 -10.29
N ALA A 218 36.68 -18.25 -10.90
CA ALA A 218 37.63 -17.31 -11.49
C ALA A 218 38.58 -16.71 -10.45
N ALA A 219 38.05 -16.29 -9.29
CA ALA A 219 38.83 -15.75 -8.18
C ALA A 219 39.82 -16.79 -7.61
N ARG A 220 39.39 -18.05 -7.44
CA ARG A 220 40.29 -19.15 -7.05
C ARG A 220 41.42 -19.35 -8.05
N GLY A 221 41.10 -19.37 -9.34
CA GLY A 221 42.11 -19.50 -10.40
C GLY A 221 43.09 -18.33 -10.43
N ALA A 222 42.64 -17.10 -10.14
CA ALA A 222 43.52 -15.94 -10.02
C ALA A 222 44.45 -16.05 -8.80
N LEU A 223 43.92 -16.48 -7.65
CA LEU A 223 44.69 -16.69 -6.42
C LEU A 223 45.77 -17.77 -6.60
N GLU A 224 45.46 -18.88 -7.27
CA GLU A 224 46.42 -19.94 -7.58
C GLU A 224 47.57 -19.42 -8.47
N LYS A 225 47.26 -18.60 -9.49
CA LYS A 225 48.27 -17.95 -10.34
C LYS A 225 49.14 -16.98 -9.55
N GLU A 226 48.56 -16.18 -8.67
CA GLU A 226 49.31 -15.26 -7.81
C GLU A 226 50.25 -16.04 -6.88
N ALA A 227 49.78 -17.15 -6.28
CA ALA A 227 50.60 -18.01 -5.44
C ALA A 227 51.78 -18.62 -6.22
N GLN A 228 51.56 -19.06 -7.47
CA GLN A 228 52.62 -19.56 -8.35
C GLN A 228 53.66 -18.48 -8.67
N LEU A 229 53.22 -17.27 -9.04
CA LEU A 229 54.11 -16.14 -9.33
C LEU A 229 54.90 -15.72 -8.09
N ARG A 230 54.26 -15.72 -6.91
CA ARG A 230 54.91 -15.41 -5.63
C ARG A 230 56.02 -16.40 -5.31
N GLU A 231 55.75 -17.68 -5.53
CA GLU A 231 56.71 -18.75 -5.31
C GLU A 231 57.87 -18.68 -6.33
N GLN A 232 57.60 -18.36 -7.59
CA GLN A 232 58.64 -18.09 -8.59
C GLN A 232 59.53 -16.91 -8.18
N ALA A 233 58.93 -15.78 -7.83
CA ALA A 233 59.66 -14.60 -7.36
C ALA A 233 60.48 -14.88 -6.10
N ARG A 234 59.98 -15.77 -5.22
CA ARG A 234 60.74 -16.24 -4.05
C ARG A 234 61.98 -17.02 -4.46
N ARG A 235 61.86 -17.96 -5.40
CA ARG A 235 63.02 -18.72 -5.91
C ARG A 235 64.04 -17.81 -6.59
N GLU A 236 63.59 -16.89 -7.44
CA GLU A 236 64.46 -15.90 -8.09
C GLU A 236 65.18 -15.03 -7.05
N LYS A 237 64.48 -14.60 -5.99
CA LYS A 237 65.09 -13.88 -4.87
C LYS A 237 66.16 -14.73 -4.17
N GLU A 238 65.88 -15.99 -3.87
CA GLU A 238 66.82 -16.92 -3.23
C GLU A 238 68.06 -17.17 -4.12
N GLU A 239 67.87 -17.34 -5.44
CA GLU A 239 68.96 -17.45 -6.42
C GLU A 239 69.83 -16.19 -6.48
N LEU A 240 69.21 -15.01 -6.53
CA LEU A 240 69.94 -13.74 -6.54
C LEU A 240 70.74 -13.53 -5.25
N LEU A 241 70.16 -13.85 -4.09
CA LEU A 241 70.88 -13.83 -2.81
C LEU A 241 72.07 -14.79 -2.82
N TYR A 242 71.89 -16.01 -3.36
CA TYR A 242 72.98 -16.97 -3.50
C TYR A 242 74.10 -16.44 -4.41
N ARG A 243 73.77 -15.77 -5.53
CA ARG A 243 74.75 -15.12 -6.40
C ARG A 243 75.50 -14.00 -5.69
N VAL A 244 74.82 -13.18 -4.88
CA VAL A 244 75.47 -12.10 -4.11
C VAL A 244 76.40 -12.65 -3.03
N LEU A 245 75.99 -13.74 -2.36
CA LEU A 245 76.76 -14.34 -1.26
C LEU A 245 77.93 -15.20 -1.73
N ASN A 246 77.80 -15.89 -2.87
CA ASN A 246 78.79 -16.85 -3.37
C ASN A 246 79.50 -16.42 -4.66
N GLY A 247 79.04 -15.35 -5.32
CA GLY A 247 79.66 -14.76 -6.51
C GLY A 247 80.44 -13.49 -6.16
N GLY A 248 81.69 -13.67 -5.73
CA GLY A 248 82.69 -12.62 -5.84
C GLY A 248 83.21 -12.57 -7.28
N ASP A 249 82.83 -11.51 -8.02
CA ASP A 249 83.75 -10.65 -8.79
C ASP A 249 83.00 -9.74 -9.78
N GLY A 250 83.06 -8.42 -9.51
CA GLY A 250 83.22 -7.38 -10.53
C GLY A 250 82.00 -6.76 -11.22
N SER A 251 81.38 -5.74 -10.60
CA SER A 251 81.63 -4.35 -11.02
C SER A 251 80.98 -3.33 -10.06
N PRO A 252 81.74 -2.37 -9.52
CA PRO A 252 81.19 -1.21 -8.83
C PRO A 252 80.84 -0.12 -9.87
N PHE A 253 79.84 0.69 -9.53
CA PHE A 253 79.44 1.89 -10.25
C PHE A 253 80.62 2.68 -10.85
N PRO A 254 80.56 3.14 -12.12
CA PRO A 254 81.61 3.98 -12.68
C PRO A 254 81.50 5.39 -12.08
N ILE A 255 82.53 5.77 -11.30
CA ILE A 255 82.77 7.16 -10.89
C ILE A 255 83.30 7.90 -12.11
N ALA A 256 82.51 8.83 -12.65
CA ALA A 256 82.94 9.76 -13.68
C ALA A 256 83.70 10.93 -13.03
N ALA A 257 84.98 11.11 -13.37
CA ALA A 257 85.72 12.35 -13.14
C ALA A 257 86.82 12.53 -14.21
N GLY A 258 86.75 13.66 -14.92
CA GLY A 258 87.86 14.30 -15.64
C GLY A 258 88.08 13.90 -17.10
N ASP A 259 87.53 14.65 -18.07
CA ASP A 259 88.22 15.84 -18.60
C ASP A 259 87.48 16.41 -19.83
N VAL A 260 87.28 17.73 -19.82
CA VAL A 260 86.86 18.54 -20.97
C VAL A 260 88.12 19.00 -21.71
N PRO A 261 88.11 19.04 -23.06
CA PRO A 261 88.49 20.31 -23.68
C PRO A 261 87.56 20.74 -24.82
N LEU A 262 87.42 22.07 -24.89
CA LEU A 262 86.78 22.84 -25.96
C LEU A 262 87.43 22.57 -27.33
N ILE A 263 86.61 22.47 -28.37
CA ILE A 263 86.92 23.06 -29.68
C ILE A 263 85.67 23.79 -30.17
N ALA A 264 85.88 25.07 -30.49
CA ALA A 264 84.92 25.99 -31.07
C ALA A 264 84.82 25.80 -32.59
N THR A 265 83.62 25.87 -33.15
CA THR A 265 83.23 26.83 -34.20
C THR A 265 81.71 26.92 -34.28
#